data_AF-A0A938F2C7-F1
#
_entry.id   AF-A0A938F2C7-F1
#
_cell.length_a   1.000
_cell.length_b   1.000
_cell.length_c   1.000
_cell.angle_alpha   90.00
_cell.angle_beta   90.00
_cell.angle_gamma   90.00
#
_symmetry.space_group_name_H-M   'P 1'
#
loop_
_entity.id
_entity.type
_entity.pdbx_description
1 polymer ?
#
loop_
_entity_poly.entity_id
_entity_poly.type
_entity_poly.pdbx_seq_one_letter_code
_entity_poly.pdbx_strand_id
1 'polypeptide(L)'
;MKFNIKKFVIILVCVTAGSFMISGTILYATGGISAVSIKTTQIIKSEAFDAGNVNKVVIKTVDTDISIIPVVDKKISADFYGNARTNLTGSLPDLKTDFNDGVLTIEVSYPVTVTLGLINLSRLNLDIYIPDNFSKEIACSSVSGDLETRRFRLESFTFNSTSGN
;
A
#
# COMPACT_ATOMS: atom_id res chain seq x y z
N MET A 1 58.49 27.60 15.22
CA MET A 1 58.28 26.92 13.91
C MET A 1 57.32 27.78 13.08
N LYS A 2 57.78 28.47 12.03
CA LYS A 2 56.87 29.31 11.21
C LYS A 2 56.03 28.39 10.32
N PHE A 3 54.76 28.25 10.65
CA PHE A 3 53.83 27.40 9.91
C PHE A 3 53.61 28.01 8.51
N ASN A 4 53.98 27.27 7.46
CA ASN A 4 53.79 27.73 6.10
C ASN A 4 52.37 27.41 5.66
N ILE A 5 51.47 28.37 5.87
CA ILE A 5 50.03 28.27 5.58
C ILE A 5 49.77 27.82 4.14
N LYS A 6 50.55 28.28 3.15
CA LYS A 6 50.40 27.87 1.75
C LYS A 6 50.62 26.36 1.58
N LYS A 7 51.67 25.81 2.22
CA LYS A 7 51.95 24.37 2.18
C LYS A 7 50.87 23.56 2.91
N PHE A 8 50.36 24.07 4.02
CA PHE A 8 49.28 23.42 4.77
C PHE A 8 47.97 23.33 3.98
N VAL A 9 47.57 24.43 3.32
CA VAL A 9 46.36 24.46 2.48
C VAL A 9 46.49 23.50 1.29
N ILE A 10 47.65 23.41 0.66
CA ILE A 10 47.89 22.45 -0.44
C ILE A 10 47.73 21.00 0.05
N ILE A 11 48.29 20.68 1.22
CA ILE A 11 48.15 19.34 1.80
C ILE A 11 46.67 19.03 2.11
N LEU A 12 45.93 19.99 2.66
CA LEU A 12 44.51 19.82 2.95
C LEU A 12 43.70 19.52 1.67
N VAL A 13 43.92 20.29 0.59
CA VAL A 13 43.24 20.08 -0.69
C VAL A 13 43.56 18.69 -1.25
N CYS A 14 44.81 18.24 -1.17
CA CYS A 14 45.19 16.90 -1.61
C CYS A 14 44.50 15.80 -0.79
N VAL A 15 44.40 15.97 0.53
CA VAL A 15 43.71 15.01 1.42
C VAL A 15 42.21 14.98 1.13
N THR A 16 41.59 16.13 0.91
CA THR A 16 40.17 16.23 0.55
C THR A 16 39.92 15.56 -0.80
N ALA A 17 40.69 15.91 -1.83
CA ALA A 17 40.55 15.30 -3.16
C ALA A 17 40.76 13.78 -3.13
N GLY A 18 41.79 13.31 -2.40
CA GLY A 18 42.05 11.88 -2.21
C GLY A 18 40.88 11.16 -1.53
N SER A 19 40.35 11.75 -0.45
CA SER A 19 39.19 11.20 0.27
C SER A 19 37.95 11.11 -0.63
N PHE A 20 37.66 12.15 -1.41
CA PHE A 20 36.52 12.15 -2.34
C PHE A 20 36.67 11.11 -3.45
N MET A 21 37.88 10.90 -3.97
CA MET A 21 38.14 9.86 -4.99
C MET A 21 37.99 8.45 -4.41
N ILE A 22 38.44 8.21 -3.18
CA ILE A 22 38.25 6.92 -2.49
C ILE A 22 36.76 6.68 -2.22
N SER A 23 36.04 7.67 -1.69
CA SER A 23 34.60 7.54 -1.49
C SER A 23 33.84 7.35 -2.80
N GLY A 24 34.19 8.08 -3.86
CA GLY A 24 33.55 7.95 -5.17
C GLY A 24 33.80 6.59 -5.85
N THR A 25 35.01 6.03 -5.70
CA THR A 25 35.35 4.70 -6.22
C THR A 25 34.67 3.59 -5.43
N ILE A 26 34.59 3.69 -4.10
CA ILE A 26 33.81 2.76 -3.27
C ILE A 26 32.33 2.85 -3.65
N LEU A 27 31.78 4.06 -3.79
CA LEU A 27 30.39 4.28 -4.21
C LEU A 27 30.12 3.66 -5.58
N TYR A 28 31.00 3.88 -6.57
CA TYR A 28 30.86 3.30 -7.89
C TYR A 28 30.99 1.77 -7.90
N ALA A 29 32.00 1.23 -7.22
CA ALA A 29 32.27 -0.21 -7.18
C ALA A 29 31.24 -1.01 -6.37
N THR A 30 30.60 -0.39 -5.38
CA THR A 30 29.53 -1.01 -4.57
C THR A 30 28.13 -0.77 -5.13
N GLY A 31 28.01 -0.12 -6.29
CA GLY A 31 26.72 0.21 -6.91
C GLY A 31 26.05 1.47 -6.36
N GLY A 32 26.59 2.07 -5.30
CA GLY A 32 26.30 3.45 -4.89
C GLY A 32 24.83 3.73 -4.64
N ILE A 33 24.39 4.96 -4.94
CA ILE A 33 22.99 5.42 -4.79
C ILE A 33 21.97 4.53 -5.54
N SER A 34 22.43 3.62 -6.42
CA SER A 34 21.63 2.59 -7.10
C SER A 34 21.23 1.42 -6.19
N ALA A 35 21.79 1.31 -4.98
CA ALA A 35 21.38 0.31 -3.98
C ALA A 35 19.95 0.49 -3.47
N VAL A 36 19.31 1.65 -3.74
CA VAL A 36 17.88 1.86 -3.54
C VAL A 36 17.16 1.60 -4.87
N SER A 37 17.14 0.33 -5.30
CA SER A 37 16.35 -0.07 -6.46
C SER A 37 14.87 -0.06 -6.07
N ILE A 38 14.13 0.94 -6.55
CA ILE A 38 12.68 1.01 -6.38
C ILE A 38 12.03 0.17 -7.46
N LYS A 39 11.36 -0.91 -7.07
CA LYS A 39 10.61 -1.77 -8.00
C LYS A 39 9.14 -1.38 -7.96
N THR A 40 8.54 -1.21 -9.14
CA THR A 40 7.07 -1.16 -9.25
C THR A 40 6.58 -2.58 -9.38
N THR A 41 5.64 -2.98 -8.51
CA THR A 41 4.97 -4.27 -8.59
C THR A 41 3.48 -4.03 -8.76
N GLN A 42 2.88 -4.72 -9.75
CA GLN A 42 1.45 -4.72 -9.94
C GLN A 42 0.81 -5.70 -8.96
N ILE A 43 -0.25 -5.25 -8.31
CA ILE A 43 -1.08 -6.06 -7.41
C ILE A 43 -2.35 -6.40 -8.18
N ILE A 44 -2.69 -7.69 -8.22
CA ILE A 44 -3.96 -8.21 -8.72
C ILE A 44 -4.32 -9.41 -7.85
N LYS A 45 -5.38 -9.27 -7.07
CA LYS A 45 -5.90 -10.30 -6.18
C LYS A 45 -7.41 -10.29 -6.27
N SER A 46 -8.01 -11.46 -6.35
CA SER A 46 -9.45 -11.62 -6.47
C SER A 46 -9.88 -12.77 -5.59
N GLU A 47 -10.91 -12.56 -4.78
CA GLU A 47 -11.51 -13.58 -3.95
C GLU A 47 -13.04 -13.52 -4.02
N ALA A 48 -13.70 -14.66 -3.91
CA ALA A 48 -15.15 -14.76 -4.06
C ALA A 48 -15.77 -15.70 -3.02
N PHE A 49 -16.94 -15.32 -2.52
CA PHE A 49 -17.67 -15.97 -1.44
C PHE A 49 -19.14 -16.13 -1.82
N ASP A 50 -19.75 -17.22 -1.38
CA ASP A 50 -21.20 -17.39 -1.55
C ASP A 50 -21.95 -16.45 -0.60
N ALA A 51 -22.83 -15.61 -1.15
CA ALA A 51 -23.52 -14.58 -0.38
C ALA A 51 -24.60 -15.15 0.56
N GLY A 52 -25.05 -16.39 0.33
CA GLY A 52 -26.23 -16.96 0.99
C GLY A 52 -26.15 -17.05 2.52
N ASN A 53 -24.93 -17.13 3.08
CA ASN A 53 -24.71 -17.21 4.53
C ASN A 53 -24.14 -15.91 5.12
N VAL A 54 -24.02 -14.84 4.32
CA VAL A 54 -23.42 -13.58 4.76
C VAL A 54 -24.51 -12.66 5.31
N ASN A 55 -24.43 -12.38 6.61
CA ASN A 55 -25.29 -11.42 7.31
C ASN A 55 -24.65 -10.03 7.42
N LYS A 56 -23.32 -9.95 7.31
CA LYS A 56 -22.59 -8.69 7.43
C LYS A 56 -21.33 -8.72 6.58
N VAL A 57 -21.09 -7.67 5.82
CA VAL A 57 -19.82 -7.42 5.12
C VAL A 57 -19.07 -6.34 5.87
N VAL A 58 -17.84 -6.63 6.28
CA VAL A 58 -16.94 -5.71 6.97
C VAL A 58 -15.73 -5.44 6.09
N ILE A 59 -15.54 -4.19 5.70
CA ILE A 59 -14.48 -3.75 4.79
C ILE A 59 -13.49 -2.91 5.60
N LYS A 60 -12.21 -3.27 5.56
CA LYS A 60 -11.15 -2.56 6.29
C LYS A 60 -9.99 -2.25 5.37
N THR A 61 -9.69 -0.97 5.21
CA THR A 61 -8.53 -0.51 4.42
C THR A 61 -7.79 0.61 5.16
N VAL A 62 -6.61 0.96 4.66
CA VAL A 62 -5.81 2.06 5.20
C VAL A 62 -5.56 3.13 4.14
N ASP A 63 -5.14 2.76 2.94
CA ASP A 63 -4.85 3.70 1.85
C ASP A 63 -5.30 3.10 0.51
N THR A 64 -6.61 2.95 0.35
CA THR A 64 -7.23 2.28 -0.81
C THR A 64 -8.58 2.90 -1.10
N ASP A 65 -8.78 3.25 -2.36
CA ASP A 65 -10.09 3.67 -2.87
C ASP A 65 -10.99 2.44 -2.99
N ILE A 66 -12.22 2.54 -2.51
CA ILE A 66 -13.15 1.43 -2.40
C ILE A 66 -14.33 1.67 -3.32
N SER A 67 -14.70 0.68 -4.13
CA SER A 67 -15.92 0.70 -4.94
C SER A 67 -16.85 -0.42 -4.53
N ILE A 68 -18.07 -0.13 -4.09
CA ILE A 68 -19.09 -1.14 -3.81
C ILE A 68 -20.09 -1.19 -4.96
N ILE A 69 -20.09 -2.30 -5.69
CA ILE A 69 -20.75 -2.45 -6.99
C ILE A 69 -21.84 -3.54 -6.90
N PRO A 70 -23.12 -3.21 -7.10
CA PRO A 70 -24.19 -4.19 -7.16
C PRO A 70 -24.08 -5.00 -8.45
N VAL A 71 -24.20 -6.32 -8.35
CA VAL A 71 -24.16 -7.24 -9.49
C VAL A 71 -25.32 -8.23 -9.46
N VAL A 72 -25.75 -8.67 -10.64
CA VAL A 72 -26.75 -9.76 -10.79
C VAL A 72 -26.03 -11.10 -10.69
N ASP A 73 -25.46 -11.38 -9.53
CA ASP A 73 -24.76 -12.63 -9.20
C ASP A 73 -25.19 -13.12 -7.80
N LYS A 74 -24.83 -14.35 -7.43
CA LYS A 74 -25.08 -14.94 -6.11
C LYS A 74 -23.87 -14.86 -5.17
N LYS A 75 -22.77 -14.30 -5.65
CA LYS A 75 -21.49 -14.24 -4.95
C LYS A 75 -21.13 -12.82 -4.57
N ILE A 76 -20.48 -12.69 -3.43
CA ILE A 76 -19.73 -11.49 -3.07
C ILE A 76 -18.30 -11.70 -3.53
N SER A 77 -17.72 -10.78 -4.28
CA SER A 77 -16.32 -10.85 -4.69
C SER A 77 -15.58 -9.56 -4.40
N ALA A 78 -14.28 -9.69 -4.14
CA ALA A 78 -13.38 -8.59 -3.83
C ALA A 78 -12.18 -8.66 -4.77
N ASP A 79 -12.02 -7.62 -5.59
CA ASP A 79 -10.91 -7.43 -6.51
C ASP A 79 -10.02 -6.31 -5.99
N PHE A 80 -8.83 -6.67 -5.54
CA PHE A 80 -7.81 -5.75 -5.07
C PHE A 80 -6.71 -5.60 -6.13
N TYR A 81 -6.52 -4.38 -6.62
CA TYR A 81 -5.56 -4.10 -7.66
C TYR A 81 -4.92 -2.72 -7.56
N GLY A 82 -3.79 -2.57 -8.22
CA GLY A 82 -3.07 -1.30 -8.29
C GLY A 82 -1.58 -1.50 -8.44
N ASN A 83 -0.82 -0.44 -8.15
CA ASN A 83 0.62 -0.46 -8.24
C ASN A 83 1.26 -0.03 -6.92
N ALA A 84 2.21 -0.83 -6.45
CA ALA A 84 3.03 -0.49 -5.30
C ALA A 84 4.48 -0.30 -5.74
N ARG A 85 5.07 0.84 -5.37
CA ARG A 85 6.50 1.13 -5.56
C ARG A 85 7.21 0.98 -4.24
N THR A 86 8.12 0.03 -4.17
CA THR A 86 8.88 -0.24 -2.96
C THR A 86 10.30 -0.68 -3.30
N ASN A 87 11.24 -0.29 -2.44
CA ASN A 87 12.61 -0.84 -2.43
C ASN A 87 12.74 -2.06 -1.50
N LEU A 88 11.66 -2.45 -0.80
CA LEU A 88 11.63 -3.58 0.13
C LEU A 88 10.99 -4.80 -0.55
N THR A 89 11.75 -5.90 -0.64
CA THR A 89 11.24 -7.18 -1.13
C THR A 89 10.29 -7.81 -0.11
N GLY A 90 9.05 -8.12 -0.53
CA GLY A 90 8.07 -8.83 0.31
C GLY A 90 7.16 -7.94 1.16
N SER A 91 7.26 -6.61 1.07
CA SER A 91 6.42 -5.66 1.79
C SER A 91 5.39 -5.03 0.85
N LEU A 92 4.48 -5.85 0.31
CA LEU A 92 3.36 -5.37 -0.49
C LEU A 92 2.06 -5.51 0.30
N PRO A 93 1.11 -4.57 0.14
CA PRO A 93 -0.25 -4.78 0.61
C PRO A 93 -0.83 -6.07 0.01
N ASP A 94 -1.63 -6.77 0.79
CA ASP A 94 -2.28 -8.01 0.37
C ASP A 94 -3.75 -8.01 0.75
N LEU A 95 -4.56 -8.72 -0.05
CA LEU A 95 -5.97 -8.92 0.24
C LEU A 95 -6.10 -10.10 1.22
N LYS A 96 -6.73 -9.86 2.36
CA LYS A 96 -7.09 -10.89 3.33
C LYS A 96 -8.59 -10.92 3.48
N THR A 97 -9.13 -12.13 3.47
CA THR A 97 -10.54 -12.34 3.73
C THR A 97 -10.72 -13.38 4.82
N ASP A 98 -11.82 -13.27 5.53
CA ASP A 98 -12.18 -14.20 6.59
C ASP A 98 -13.70 -14.26 6.69
N PHE A 99 -14.25 -15.47 6.82
CA PHE A 99 -15.68 -15.68 6.96
C PHE A 99 -15.96 -16.47 8.23
N ASN A 100 -16.55 -15.81 9.22
CA ASN A 100 -16.88 -16.40 10.52
C ASN A 100 -18.26 -15.94 10.99
N ASP A 101 -19.10 -16.89 11.40
CA ASP A 101 -20.44 -16.64 11.97
C ASP A 101 -21.34 -15.69 11.13
N GLY A 102 -21.27 -15.82 9.80
CA GLY A 102 -22.04 -14.99 8.88
C GLY A 102 -21.47 -13.59 8.67
N VAL A 103 -20.29 -13.29 9.22
CA VAL A 103 -19.56 -12.05 8.99
C VAL A 103 -18.44 -12.31 8.00
N LEU A 104 -18.52 -11.68 6.82
CA LEU A 104 -17.45 -11.66 5.84
C LEU A 104 -16.59 -10.42 6.08
N THR A 105 -15.35 -10.63 6.50
CA THR A 105 -14.34 -9.57 6.64
C THR A 105 -13.46 -9.55 5.40
N ILE A 106 -13.34 -8.38 4.77
CA ILE A 106 -12.46 -8.09 3.63
C ILE A 106 -11.50 -7.00 4.10
N GLU A 107 -10.23 -7.34 4.22
CA GLU A 107 -9.18 -6.46 4.74
C GLU A 107 -8.03 -6.34 3.74
N VAL A 108 -7.63 -5.11 3.43
CA VAL A 108 -6.33 -4.87 2.77
C VAL A 108 -5.27 -4.73 3.87
N SER A 109 -4.44 -5.76 4.01
CA SER A 109 -3.41 -5.83 5.03
C SER A 109 -2.14 -5.15 4.54
N TYR A 110 -1.66 -4.16 5.30
CA TYR A 110 -0.46 -3.41 4.98
C TYR A 110 0.75 -3.94 5.75
N PRO A 111 1.93 -4.01 5.12
CA PRO A 111 3.14 -4.39 5.82
C PRO A 111 3.48 -3.35 6.90
N VAL A 112 3.68 -3.80 8.14
CA VAL A 112 4.11 -2.95 9.26
C VAL A 112 5.53 -2.49 8.97
N THR A 113 5.68 -1.31 8.35
CA THR A 113 7.00 -0.77 8.06
C THR A 113 7.46 0.11 9.21
N VAL A 114 8.37 -0.43 10.03
CA VAL A 114 9.14 0.33 10.99
C VAL A 114 10.47 0.66 10.32
N THR A 115 10.59 1.89 9.80
CA THR A 115 11.86 2.58 9.45
C THR A 115 12.72 2.11 8.25
N LEU A 116 13.25 3.10 7.51
CA LEU A 116 14.32 3.06 6.48
C LEU A 116 13.98 2.66 5.01
N GLY A 117 12.73 2.35 4.68
CA GLY A 117 12.30 2.11 3.27
C GLY A 117 11.59 3.30 2.63
N LEU A 118 11.72 3.45 1.31
CA LEU A 118 10.85 4.33 0.52
C LEU A 118 9.70 3.49 -0.01
N ILE A 119 8.53 3.62 0.60
CA ILE A 119 7.29 3.02 0.09
C ILE A 119 6.45 4.15 -0.50
N ASN A 120 6.06 3.99 -1.76
CA ASN A 120 5.05 4.81 -2.41
C ASN A 120 3.94 3.87 -2.89
N LEU A 121 2.82 3.93 -2.18
CA LEU A 121 1.59 3.26 -2.56
C LEU A 121 0.86 4.22 -3.50
N SER A 122 0.65 3.82 -4.74
CA SER A 122 0.02 4.69 -5.72
C SER A 122 -1.18 3.97 -6.35
N ARG A 123 -2.38 4.51 -6.10
CA ARG A 123 -3.63 4.09 -6.75
C ARG A 123 -3.96 2.62 -6.49
N LEU A 124 -4.12 2.29 -5.21
CA LEU A 124 -4.68 1.01 -4.80
C LEU A 124 -6.20 1.12 -4.83
N ASN A 125 -6.86 0.15 -5.45
CA ASN A 125 -8.31 0.10 -5.58
C ASN A 125 -8.80 -1.26 -5.06
N LEU A 126 -9.94 -1.23 -4.38
CA LEU A 126 -10.66 -2.41 -3.92
C LEU A 126 -12.09 -2.35 -4.44
N ASP A 127 -12.37 -3.13 -5.46
CA ASP A 127 -13.70 -3.27 -6.02
C ASP A 127 -14.40 -4.46 -5.36
N ILE A 128 -15.56 -4.20 -4.76
CA ILE A 128 -16.35 -5.19 -4.04
C ILE A 128 -17.68 -5.34 -4.77
N TYR A 129 -17.85 -6.49 -5.40
CA TYR A 129 -19.08 -6.83 -6.09
C TYR A 129 -20.00 -7.55 -5.12
N ILE A 130 -21.19 -7.01 -4.91
CA ILE A 130 -22.19 -7.54 -3.99
C ILE A 130 -23.48 -7.82 -4.78
N PRO A 131 -24.16 -8.95 -4.53
CA PRO A 131 -25.47 -9.21 -5.14
C PRO A 131 -26.44 -8.04 -4.95
N ASP A 132 -27.15 -7.64 -5.99
CA ASP A 132 -28.14 -6.55 -5.95
C ASP A 132 -29.29 -6.81 -4.97
N ASN A 133 -29.57 -8.08 -4.68
CA ASN A 133 -30.55 -8.54 -3.71
C ASN A 133 -30.00 -8.68 -2.29
N PHE A 134 -28.71 -8.40 -2.05
CA PHE A 134 -28.13 -8.38 -0.72
C PHE A 134 -28.71 -7.20 0.07
N SER A 135 -29.46 -7.50 1.13
CA SER A 135 -30.17 -6.50 1.92
C SER A 135 -29.65 -6.37 3.34
N LYS A 136 -28.51 -6.99 3.65
CA LYS A 136 -27.99 -7.07 5.03
C LYS A 136 -27.06 -5.90 5.35
N GLU A 137 -26.21 -6.04 6.36
CA GLU A 137 -25.34 -4.98 6.84
C GLU A 137 -24.06 -4.86 6.02
N ILE A 138 -23.64 -3.62 5.74
CA ILE A 138 -22.30 -3.31 5.24
C ILE A 138 -21.66 -2.28 6.16
N ALA A 139 -20.45 -2.58 6.63
CA ALA A 139 -19.63 -1.68 7.42
C ALA A 139 -18.29 -1.49 6.74
N CYS A 140 -17.92 -0.24 6.47
CA CYS A 140 -16.67 0.12 5.83
C CYS A 140 -15.87 1.05 6.74
N SER A 141 -14.60 0.72 6.95
CA SER A 141 -13.65 1.52 7.70
C SER A 141 -12.38 1.74 6.88
N SER A 142 -12.04 3.00 6.63
CA SER A 142 -10.80 3.39 5.96
C SER A 142 -10.05 4.45 6.78
N VAL A 143 -8.74 4.54 6.59
CA VAL A 143 -7.95 5.68 7.11
C VAL A 143 -7.83 6.76 6.03
N SER A 144 -7.57 6.35 4.79
CA SER A 144 -7.34 7.18 3.61
C SER A 144 -7.92 6.47 2.37
N GLY A 145 -8.54 7.24 1.49
CA GLY A 145 -9.15 6.77 0.25
C GLY A 145 -10.62 7.16 0.17
N ASP A 146 -11.11 7.22 -1.07
CA ASP A 146 -12.50 7.55 -1.35
C ASP A 146 -13.37 6.28 -1.36
N LEU A 147 -14.65 6.41 -0.98
CA LEU A 147 -15.63 5.34 -1.10
C LEU A 147 -16.69 5.70 -2.16
N GLU A 148 -16.69 4.95 -3.26
CA GLU A 148 -17.79 4.98 -4.23
C GLU A 148 -18.78 3.85 -3.93
N THR A 149 -20.07 4.19 -3.88
CA THR A 149 -21.15 3.20 -3.76
C THR A 149 -22.28 3.54 -4.69
N ARG A 150 -22.92 2.50 -5.25
CA ARG A 150 -24.13 2.64 -6.06
C ARG A 150 -25.38 2.43 -5.21
N ARG A 151 -26.56 2.53 -5.81
CA ARG A 151 -27.82 2.37 -5.06
C ARG A 151 -27.98 0.93 -4.57
N PHE A 152 -28.02 0.77 -3.25
CA PHE A 152 -28.39 -0.47 -2.56
C PHE A 152 -29.63 -0.29 -1.68
N ARG A 153 -30.28 -1.40 -1.35
CA ARG A 153 -31.31 -1.47 -0.30
C ARG A 153 -30.78 -2.32 0.85
N LEU A 154 -30.08 -1.68 1.78
CA LEU A 154 -29.44 -2.34 2.92
C LEU A 154 -30.25 -2.10 4.19
N GLU A 155 -30.23 -3.07 5.10
CA GLU A 155 -30.71 -2.92 6.47
C GLU A 155 -29.90 -1.85 7.21
N SER A 156 -28.58 -1.83 7.01
CA SER A 156 -27.68 -0.84 7.58
C SER A 156 -26.44 -0.65 6.72
N PHE A 157 -26.00 0.62 6.61
CA PHE A 157 -24.75 0.99 5.96
C PHE A 157 -23.97 1.93 6.88
N THR A 158 -22.75 1.52 7.27
CA THR A 158 -21.86 2.33 8.09
C THR A 158 -20.57 2.61 7.34
N PHE A 159 -20.17 3.87 7.29
CA PHE A 159 -18.87 4.28 6.76
C PHE A 159 -18.13 5.14 7.78
N ASN A 160 -16.90 4.74 8.11
CA ASN A 160 -15.99 5.49 8.95
C ASN A 160 -14.71 5.75 8.16
N SER A 161 -14.34 7.02 7.99
CA SER A 161 -13.06 7.40 7.41
C SER A 161 -12.37 8.45 8.28
N THR A 162 -11.03 8.42 8.29
CA THR A 162 -10.22 9.51 8.87
C THR A 162 -9.96 10.61 7.85
N SER A 163 -9.75 10.23 6.58
CA SER A 163 -9.45 11.12 5.45
C SER A 163 -9.95 10.51 4.15
N GLY A 164 -10.50 11.33 3.26
CA GLY A 164 -11.15 10.88 2.01
C GLY A 164 -12.62 11.31 1.95
N ASN A 165 -13.31 10.95 0.86
CA ASN A 165 -14.70 11.29 0.59
C ASN A 165 -15.63 10.08 0.60
#